data_AF-A0A651I5C8-F1
#
_entry.id   AF-A0A651I5C8-F1
#
_cell.length_a   1.000
_cell.length_b   1.000
_cell.length_c   1.000
_cell.angle_alpha   90.00
_cell.angle_beta   90.00
_cell.angle_gamma   90.00
#
_symmetry.space_group_name_H-M   'P 1'
#
loop_
_entity.id
_entity.type
_entity.pdbx_description
1 polymer ?
#
loop_
_entity_poly.entity_id
_entity_poly.type
_entity_poly.pdbx_seq_one_letter_code
_entity_poly.pdbx_strand_id
1 'polypeptide(L)'
;APGFSFVQAVTRQVPGVVSREDLAARWGDATGLAADELEFYRVFALWRLASIVEGAFVLYRGGLVDDDYSRGLEHDVPALLAEAAQIAGLR
;
A
#
# COMPACT_ATOMS: atom_id res chain seq x y z
N ALA A 1 8.66 -8.97 -0.71
CA ALA A 1 8.89 -7.75 -1.51
C ALA A 1 7.63 -6.90 -1.45
N PRO A 2 7.70 -5.56 -1.58
CA PRO A 2 6.50 -4.71 -1.63
C PRO A 2 5.54 -5.17 -2.73
N GLY A 3 4.23 -5.21 -2.44
CA GLY A 3 3.20 -5.57 -3.41
C GLY A 3 3.08 -4.56 -4.56
N PHE A 4 3.52 -3.31 -4.35
CA PHE A 4 3.53 -2.29 -5.40
C PHE A 4 4.78 -1.41 -5.29
N SER A 5 5.90 -1.92 -5.81
CA SER A 5 7.22 -1.31 -5.67
C SER A 5 7.28 0.15 -6.11
N PHE A 6 6.63 0.50 -7.23
CA PHE A 6 6.67 1.86 -7.79
C PHE A 6 6.24 2.94 -6.77
N VAL A 7 5.16 2.68 -6.03
CA VAL A 7 4.65 3.63 -5.00
C VAL A 7 5.32 3.39 -3.65
N GLN A 8 5.51 2.13 -3.27
CA GLN A 8 5.96 1.78 -1.91
C GLN A 8 7.46 2.00 -1.70
N ALA A 9 8.29 2.01 -2.76
CA ALA A 9 9.75 2.17 -2.64
C ALA A 9 10.14 3.48 -1.96
N VAL A 10 9.43 4.58 -2.24
CA VAL A 10 9.72 5.90 -1.64
C VAL A 10 9.69 5.85 -0.12
N THR A 11 8.75 5.10 0.47
CA THR A 11 8.57 5.01 1.93
C THR A 11 9.20 3.76 2.55
N ARG A 12 9.93 2.94 1.76
CA ARG A 12 10.51 1.67 2.24
C ARG A 12 11.98 1.47 1.90
N GLN A 13 12.49 2.16 0.89
CA GLN A 13 13.82 1.89 0.32
C GLN A 13 14.68 3.15 0.20
N VAL A 14 14.12 4.35 0.36
CA VAL A 14 14.88 5.60 0.34
C VAL A 14 15.66 5.77 1.65
N PRO A 15 16.98 6.03 1.59
CA PRO A 15 17.77 6.29 2.79
C PRO A 15 17.23 7.46 3.62
N GLY A 16 17.23 7.30 4.95
CA GLY A 16 16.74 8.33 5.87
C GLY A 16 15.24 8.28 6.15
N VAL A 17 14.48 7.42 5.47
CA VAL A 17 13.09 7.13 5.85
C VAL A 17 13.05 6.28 7.12
N VAL A 18 12.27 6.70 8.10
CA VAL A 18 12.05 5.97 9.35
C VAL A 18 11.11 4.78 9.15
N SER A 19 11.20 3.79 10.04
CA SER A 19 10.24 2.68 10.05
C SER A 19 8.83 3.17 10.39
N ARG A 20 7.81 2.36 10.07
CA ARG A 20 6.41 2.71 10.37
C ARG A 20 6.16 2.68 11.87
N GLU A 21 6.81 1.75 12.53
CA GLU A 21 6.79 1.52 13.96
C GLU A 21 7.41 2.72 14.69
N ASP A 22 8.58 3.19 14.25
CA ASP A 22 9.22 4.39 14.80
C ASP A 22 8.38 5.65 14.57
N LEU A 23 7.76 5.78 13.39
CA LEU A 23 6.90 6.91 13.09
C LEU A 23 5.64 6.91 13.98
N ALA A 24 5.00 5.76 14.16
CA ALA A 24 3.83 5.63 15.01
C ALA A 24 4.17 5.90 16.48
N ALA A 25 5.30 5.40 16.98
CA ALA A 25 5.78 5.67 18.32
C ALA A 25 6.02 7.17 18.56
N ARG A 26 6.75 7.83 17.65
CA ARG A 26 7.00 9.29 17.75
C ARG A 26 5.72 10.11 17.70
N TRP A 27 4.77 9.71 16.85
CA TRP A 27 3.47 10.36 16.77
C TRP A 27 2.68 10.19 18.07
N GLY A 28 2.70 8.99 18.66
CA GLY A 28 2.07 8.72 19.96
C GLY A 28 2.68 9.56 21.08
N ASP A 29 4.01 9.61 21.17
CA ASP A 29 4.72 10.43 22.15
C ASP A 29 4.38 11.93 22.02
N ALA A 30 4.24 12.42 20.79
CA ALA A 30 3.95 13.83 20.52
C ALA A 30 2.49 14.22 20.77
N THR A 31 1.55 13.28 20.64
CA THR A 31 0.11 13.56 20.69
C THR A 31 -0.57 13.08 21.97
N GLY A 32 0.06 12.16 22.70
CA GLY A 32 -0.56 11.43 23.81
C GLY A 32 -1.65 10.44 23.38
N LEU A 33 -1.78 10.16 22.08
CA LEU A 33 -2.73 9.21 21.51
C LEU A 33 -2.03 7.88 21.22
N ALA A 34 -2.71 6.77 21.54
CA ALA A 34 -2.20 5.45 21.18
C ALA A 34 -2.39 5.18 19.68
N ALA A 35 -1.36 4.62 19.05
CA ALA A 35 -1.39 4.15 17.67
C ALA A 35 -1.49 2.62 17.64
N ASP A 36 -2.51 2.10 18.33
CA ASP A 36 -2.74 0.65 18.43
C ASP A 36 -3.27 0.06 17.11
N GLU A 37 -3.22 -1.26 16.98
CA GLU A 37 -3.80 -2.01 15.84
C GLU A 37 -3.25 -1.59 14.46
N LEU A 38 -1.95 -1.24 14.39
CA LEU A 38 -1.30 -0.84 13.14
C LEU A 38 -1.48 -1.87 12.01
N GLU A 39 -1.54 -3.17 12.33
CA GLU A 39 -1.76 -4.20 11.32
C GLU A 39 -3.12 -4.04 10.62
N PHE A 40 -4.19 -3.72 11.35
CA PHE A 40 -5.50 -3.43 10.76
C PHE A 40 -5.42 -2.26 9.79
N TYR A 41 -4.81 -1.15 10.20
CA TYR A 41 -4.69 0.04 9.36
C TYR A 41 -3.79 -0.20 8.14
N ARG A 42 -2.76 -1.05 8.26
CA ARG A 42 -1.92 -1.48 7.14
C ARG A 42 -2.71 -2.29 6.13
N VAL A 43 -3.48 -3.28 6.58
CA VAL A 43 -4.38 -4.07 5.71
C VAL A 43 -5.38 -3.15 5.01
N PHE A 44 -6.01 -2.25 5.77
CA PHE A 44 -6.98 -1.29 5.23
C PHE A 44 -6.35 -0.36 4.18
N ALA A 45 -5.14 0.16 4.45
CA ALA A 45 -4.44 1.02 3.51
C ALA A 45 -4.09 0.31 2.19
N LEU A 46 -3.65 -0.95 2.25
CA LEU A 46 -3.35 -1.76 1.06
C LEU A 46 -4.61 -2.09 0.27
N TRP A 47 -5.68 -2.53 0.94
CA TRP A 47 -6.97 -2.78 0.30
C TRP A 47 -7.53 -1.52 -0.37
N ARG A 48 -7.45 -0.37 0.32
CA ARG A 48 -7.91 0.91 -0.21
C ARG A 48 -7.08 1.34 -1.42
N LEU A 49 -5.75 1.20 -1.35
CA LEU A 49 -4.87 1.50 -2.48
C LEU A 49 -5.19 0.61 -3.69
N ALA A 50 -5.36 -0.70 -3.47
CA ALA A 50 -5.75 -1.66 -4.50
C ALA A 50 -7.07 -1.26 -5.17
N SER A 51 -8.07 -0.84 -4.36
CA SER A 51 -9.37 -0.38 -4.89
C SER A 51 -9.25 0.90 -5.73
N ILE A 52 -8.39 1.84 -5.32
CA ILE A 52 -8.15 3.09 -6.08
C ILE A 52 -7.51 2.78 -7.42
N VAL A 53 -6.45 1.97 -7.43
CA VAL A 53 -5.69 1.70 -8.65
C VAL A 53 -6.41 0.71 -9.58
N GLU A 54 -7.23 -0.20 -9.05
CA GLU A 54 -8.14 -1.01 -9.88
C GLU A 54 -9.06 -0.14 -10.74
N GLY A 55 -9.50 1.02 -10.23
CA GLY A 55 -10.25 1.99 -11.04
C GLY A 55 -9.48 2.46 -12.28
N ALA A 56 -8.18 2.69 -12.17
CA ALA A 56 -7.33 3.04 -13.31
C ALA A 56 -7.12 1.84 -14.26
N PHE A 57 -7.01 0.62 -13.73
CA PHE A 57 -6.96 -0.60 -14.54
C PHE A 57 -8.24 -0.80 -15.35
N VAL A 58 -9.40 -0.54 -14.77
CA VAL A 58 -10.69 -0.58 -15.48
C VAL A 58 -10.72 0.40 -16.66
N LEU A 59 -10.19 1.61 -16.50
CA LEU A 59 -10.08 2.58 -17.61
C LEU A 59 -9.18 2.04 -18.73
N TYR A 60 -8.07 1.39 -18.39
CA TYR A 60 -7.18 0.74 -19.37
C TYR A 60 -7.90 -0.39 -20.11
N ARG A 61 -8.58 -1.28 -19.38
CA ARG A 61 -9.37 -2.37 -19.97
C ARG A 61 -10.51 -1.86 -20.86
N GLY A 62 -11.01 -0.66 -20.60
CA GLY A 62 -11.99 0.05 -21.43
C GLY A 62 -11.40 0.82 -22.61
N GLY A 63 -10.07 0.85 -22.78
CA GLY A 63 -9.39 1.58 -23.85
C GLY A 63 -9.40 3.11 -23.69
N LEU A 64 -9.70 3.62 -22.50
CA LEU A 64 -9.75 5.06 -22.22
C LEU A 64 -8.38 5.65 -21.86
N VAL A 65 -7.47 4.82 -21.37
CA VAL A 65 -6.06 5.14 -21.09
C VAL A 65 -5.19 3.98 -21.55
N ASP A 66 -3.94 4.25 -21.96
CA ASP A 66 -3.04 3.22 -22.47
C ASP A 66 -1.56 3.59 -22.23
N ASP A 67 -1.14 3.53 -20.97
CA ASP A 67 0.23 3.83 -20.53
C ASP A 67 0.83 2.65 -19.74
N ASP A 68 2.16 2.65 -19.55
CA ASP A 68 2.86 1.55 -18.89
C ASP A 68 2.41 1.35 -17.43
N TYR A 69 2.04 2.44 -16.76
CA TYR A 69 1.54 2.38 -15.39
C TYR A 69 0.23 1.60 -15.32
N SER A 70 -0.76 1.99 -16.13
CA SER A 70 -2.09 1.38 -16.15
C SER A 70 -2.09 -0.06 -16.64
N ARG A 71 -1.18 -0.43 -17.55
CA ARG A 71 -0.91 -1.82 -17.94
C ARG A 71 -0.38 -2.67 -16.79
N GLY A 72 0.54 -2.11 -15.99
CA GLY A 72 1.16 -2.82 -14.85
C GLY A 72 0.17 -3.20 -13.75
N LEU A 73 -0.96 -2.48 -13.64
CA LEU A 73 -1.95 -2.68 -12.59
C LEU A 73 -2.62 -4.06 -12.60
N GLU A 74 -2.59 -4.78 -13.74
CA GLU A 74 -3.00 -6.19 -13.82
C GLU A 74 -2.27 -7.06 -12.78
N HIS A 75 -1.01 -6.71 -12.48
CA HIS A 75 -0.14 -7.44 -11.55
C HIS A 75 -0.05 -6.74 -10.18
N ASP A 76 0.00 -5.40 -10.17
CA ASP A 76 0.15 -4.63 -8.93
C ASP A 76 -1.09 -4.69 -8.03
N VAL A 77 -2.31 -4.72 -8.60
CA VAL A 77 -3.55 -4.82 -7.80
C VAL A 77 -3.60 -6.14 -7.03
N PRO A 78 -3.44 -7.32 -7.66
CA PRO A 78 -3.38 -8.59 -6.94
C PRO A 78 -2.24 -8.64 -5.91
N ALA A 79 -1.08 -8.06 -6.22
CA ALA A 79 0.07 -8.07 -5.34
C ALA A 79 -0.16 -7.24 -4.05
N LEU A 80 -0.85 -6.09 -4.15
CA LEU A 80 -1.30 -5.33 -2.97
C LEU A 80 -2.24 -6.15 -2.07
N LEU A 81 -3.20 -6.85 -2.66
CA LEU A 81 -4.14 -7.69 -1.92
C LEU A 81 -3.47 -8.93 -1.32
N ALA A 82 -2.46 -9.49 -1.99
CA ALA A 82 -1.65 -10.57 -1.45
C ALA A 82 -0.86 -10.10 -0.22
N GLU A 83 -0.21 -8.93 -0.28
CA GLU A 83 0.48 -8.34 0.87
C GLU A 83 -0.51 -8.08 2.03
N ALA A 84 -1.70 -7.56 1.75
CA ALA A 84 -2.73 -7.35 2.75
C ALA A 84 -3.18 -8.66 3.42
N ALA A 85 -3.36 -9.73 2.63
CA ALA A 85 -3.76 -11.03 3.15
C ALA A 85 -2.68 -11.65 4.07
N GLN A 86 -1.40 -11.46 3.74
CA GLN A 86 -0.29 -11.92 4.58
C GLN A 86 -0.27 -11.19 5.93
N ILE A 87 -0.45 -9.87 5.92
CA ILE A 87 -0.53 -9.06 7.15
C ILE A 87 -1.73 -9.49 8.01
N ALA A 88 -2.87 -9.81 7.38
CA ALA A 88 -4.08 -10.27 8.05
C ALA A 88 -4.01 -11.74 8.53
N GLY A 89 -2.95 -12.48 8.22
CA GLY A 89 -2.82 -13.91 8.57
C GLY A 89 -3.78 -14.82 7.79
N LEU A 90 -4.23 -14.42 6.60
CA LEU A 90 -5.18 -15.18 5.77
C LEU A 90 -4.49 -16.12 4.76
N ARG A 91 -3.16 -16.04 4.63
CA ARG A 91 -2.33 -16.84 3.71
C ARG A 91 -0.93 -17.07 4.24
#